data_AF-A0A9R1GWE3-F1
#
_entry.id   AF-A0A9R1GWE3-F1
#
_cell.length_a   1.000
_cell.length_b   1.000
_cell.length_c   1.000
_cell.angle_alpha   90.00
_cell.angle_beta   90.00
_cell.angle_gamma   90.00
#
_symmetry.space_group_name_H-M   'P 1'
#
loop_
_entity.id
_entity.type
_entity.pdbx_description
1 polymer ?
#
loop_
_entity_poly.entity_id
_entity_poly.type
_entity_poly.pdbx_seq_one_letter_code
_entity_poly.pdbx_strand_id
1 'polypeptide(L)'
;MAGTVTVPGSSVPSTPLLKDELDIVIPTIRNLDFLEMWRPFFQPYHLIIVQDGDPSKVIKVPEGFDYELYNRNDINRILGPKASCISFKDSACRCFGYMVSKKKYVFTIDDDCFVAKDPSGKDINALEQHIKNLLSPSTPFFFNTLYDPYREGADFVRGYPFSLREGAPTAVSHGLWLNIPDYDAPTQMVKPRERNSRYVDAVLTIPKGTLFPMCGMNLAFDRQLIGPAMYFGLMGDGQPIGRYDDMWAGWCVKVCIYLTELQLVFTLNFRNEIFSSQKKKGTEEMKLIQLCKLQVICDHLSLGVKTGLPYLWHSKASNPFVNLKKEYKGIFWQEDIIPFFQNATLSKECDTVQKCYISLSEQVKEKLGKIDPYFVKLADAMVTWIEAWDELNPSDAVVAAGNGKAAAK
;
A
#
# COMPACT_ATOMS: atom_id res chain seq x y z
N MET A 1 -35.12 41.55 -17.40
CA MET A 1 -33.69 41.80 -17.08
C MET A 1 -33.39 41.11 -15.76
N ALA A 2 -32.84 39.90 -15.82
CA ALA A 2 -32.44 39.14 -14.64
C ALA A 2 -30.97 39.44 -14.37
N GLY A 3 -30.68 39.96 -13.18
CA GLY A 3 -29.34 40.35 -12.77
C GLY A 3 -28.42 39.14 -12.63
N THR A 4 -27.28 39.20 -13.30
CA THR A 4 -26.15 38.29 -13.14
C THR A 4 -25.54 38.46 -11.75
N VAL A 5 -25.64 37.44 -10.91
CA VAL A 5 -24.86 37.33 -9.68
C VAL A 5 -23.48 36.80 -10.06
N THR A 6 -22.50 37.70 -10.12
CA THR A 6 -21.08 37.34 -10.22
C THR A 6 -20.62 36.78 -8.87
N VAL A 7 -20.26 35.50 -8.83
CA VAL A 7 -19.57 34.88 -7.69
C VAL A 7 -18.09 35.31 -7.75
N PRO A 8 -17.51 35.90 -6.69
CA PRO A 8 -16.09 36.23 -6.68
C PRO A 8 -15.27 34.94 -6.70
N GLY A 9 -14.32 34.84 -7.64
CA GLY A 9 -13.30 33.79 -7.62
C GLY A 9 -12.48 33.89 -6.35
N SER A 10 -12.59 32.90 -5.47
CA SER A 10 -11.78 32.81 -4.26
C SER A 10 -10.39 32.28 -4.61
N SER A 11 -9.45 33.18 -4.88
CA SER A 11 -8.02 32.89 -4.97
C SER A 11 -7.36 32.92 -3.58
N VAL A 12 -7.94 32.21 -2.60
CA VAL A 12 -7.22 31.88 -1.37
C VAL A 12 -6.31 30.70 -1.71
N PRO A 13 -4.98 30.78 -1.51
CA PRO A 13 -4.13 29.60 -1.65
C PRO A 13 -4.63 28.57 -0.63
N SER A 14 -5.31 27.53 -1.11
CA SER A 14 -5.75 26.43 -0.25
C SER A 14 -4.52 25.82 0.39
N THR A 15 -4.47 25.79 1.72
CA THR A 15 -3.42 25.08 2.45
C THR A 15 -3.26 23.66 1.89
N PRO A 16 -2.05 23.23 1.51
CA PRO A 16 -1.83 21.86 1.04
C PRO A 16 -2.35 20.84 2.05
N LEU A 17 -3.14 19.87 1.57
CA LEU A 17 -3.73 18.83 2.43
C LEU A 17 -2.63 17.98 3.07
N LEU A 18 -2.76 17.62 4.35
CA LEU A 18 -1.82 16.74 5.06
C LEU A 18 -0.35 17.20 5.05
N LYS A 19 -0.08 18.50 4.85
CA LYS A 19 1.29 19.05 4.83
C LYS A 19 2.16 18.56 6.00
N ASP A 20 1.60 18.62 7.21
CA ASP A 20 2.30 18.27 8.45
C ASP A 20 2.15 16.78 8.81
N GLU A 21 1.36 16.02 8.05
CA GLU A 21 1.01 14.61 8.30
C GLU A 21 1.51 13.65 7.22
N LEU A 22 2.13 14.14 6.15
CA LEU A 22 2.64 13.35 5.03
C LEU A 22 4.13 13.60 4.75
N ASP A 23 4.90 12.52 4.62
CA ASP A 23 6.27 12.52 4.10
C ASP A 23 6.30 11.94 2.68
N ILE A 24 7.21 12.45 1.84
CA ILE A 24 7.48 11.90 0.51
C ILE A 24 8.80 11.12 0.56
N VAL A 25 8.76 9.83 0.26
CA VAL A 25 9.93 8.94 0.28
C VAL A 25 10.43 8.69 -1.14
N ILE A 26 11.71 8.95 -1.39
CA ILE A 26 12.32 8.84 -2.73
C ILE A 26 13.58 7.98 -2.64
N PRO A 27 13.60 6.74 -3.17
CA PRO A 27 14.84 6.03 -3.39
C PRO A 27 15.57 6.60 -4.61
N THR A 28 16.90 6.71 -4.53
CA THR A 28 17.67 7.22 -5.65
C THR A 28 19.11 6.72 -5.69
N ILE A 29 19.69 6.75 -6.89
CA ILE A 29 21.12 6.57 -7.14
C ILE A 29 21.73 7.75 -7.93
N ARG A 30 20.99 8.86 -8.08
CA ARG A 30 21.33 10.00 -8.94
C ARG A 30 20.80 11.32 -8.36
N ASN A 31 21.21 12.44 -8.95
CA ASN A 31 20.68 13.76 -8.59
C ASN A 31 19.17 13.83 -8.83
N LEU A 32 18.49 14.63 -8.00
CA LEU A 32 17.03 14.73 -7.98
C LEU A 32 16.51 15.93 -8.77
N ASP A 33 17.07 16.21 -9.94
CA ASP A 33 16.66 17.33 -10.80
C ASP A 33 15.17 17.23 -11.22
N PHE A 34 14.60 16.01 -11.23
CA PHE A 34 13.18 15.77 -11.48
C PHE A 34 12.24 16.50 -10.51
N LEU A 35 12.73 16.83 -9.30
CA LEU A 35 11.97 17.58 -8.30
C LEU A 35 11.61 18.98 -8.77
N GLU A 36 12.34 19.58 -9.73
CA GLU A 36 11.94 20.89 -10.29
C GLU A 36 10.58 20.82 -10.98
N MET A 37 10.29 19.71 -11.67
CA MET A 37 8.97 19.51 -12.28
C MET A 37 7.88 19.30 -11.23
N TRP A 38 8.24 18.67 -10.11
CA TRP A 38 7.34 18.44 -9.00
C TRP A 38 7.24 19.59 -8.00
N ARG A 39 8.08 20.63 -8.12
CA ARG A 39 8.18 21.74 -7.17
C ARG A 39 6.82 22.36 -6.80
N PRO A 40 5.90 22.62 -7.76
CA PRO A 40 4.58 23.16 -7.42
C PRO A 40 3.75 22.26 -6.48
N PHE A 41 4.04 20.96 -6.44
CA PHE A 41 3.29 19.95 -5.69
C PHE A 41 4.02 19.44 -4.45
N PHE A 42 5.35 19.28 -4.50
CA PHE A 42 6.12 18.62 -3.45
C PHE A 42 6.81 19.59 -2.48
N GLN A 43 7.12 20.83 -2.90
CA GLN A 43 7.84 21.78 -2.06
C GLN A 43 7.20 22.01 -0.66
N PRO A 44 5.87 21.98 -0.49
CA PRO A 44 5.28 22.14 0.84
C PRO A 44 5.53 20.99 1.82
N TYR A 45 5.94 19.81 1.34
CA TYR A 45 6.06 18.58 2.12
C TYR A 45 7.53 18.27 2.41
N HIS A 46 7.76 17.54 3.49
CA HIS A 46 9.08 17.04 3.86
C HIS A 46 9.42 15.79 3.03
N LEU A 47 10.67 15.71 2.57
CA LEU A 47 11.18 14.60 1.77
C LEU A 47 12.13 13.71 2.60
N ILE A 48 11.99 12.39 2.46
CA ILE A 48 12.95 11.41 2.97
C ILE A 48 13.60 10.74 1.78
N ILE A 49 14.86 11.07 1.52
CA ILE A 49 15.62 10.57 0.39
C ILE A 49 16.49 9.40 0.85
N VAL A 50 16.36 8.27 0.18
CA VAL A 50 17.19 7.09 0.46
C VAL A 50 18.13 6.85 -0.71
N GLN A 51 19.40 7.20 -0.50
CA GLN A 51 20.47 6.97 -1.46
C GLN A 51 20.91 5.49 -1.41
N ASP A 52 20.78 4.83 -2.55
CA ASP A 52 21.26 3.48 -2.76
C ASP A 52 22.60 3.45 -3.53
N GLY A 53 23.24 2.28 -3.54
CA GLY A 53 24.53 2.08 -4.21
C GLY A 53 25.72 2.63 -3.41
N ASP A 54 26.57 3.41 -4.08
CA ASP A 54 27.83 3.90 -3.51
C ASP A 54 27.58 5.12 -2.59
N PRO A 55 27.78 5.00 -1.26
CA PRO A 55 27.50 6.08 -0.32
C PRO A 55 28.51 7.24 -0.40
N SER A 56 29.64 7.07 -1.11
CA SER A 56 30.62 8.14 -1.31
C SER A 56 30.20 9.15 -2.38
N LYS A 57 29.22 8.79 -3.22
CA LYS A 57 28.68 9.69 -4.24
C LYS A 57 27.77 10.71 -3.59
N VAL A 58 27.98 11.98 -3.93
CA VAL A 58 27.12 13.06 -3.47
C VAL A 58 25.91 13.18 -4.40
N ILE A 59 24.72 13.05 -3.82
CA ILE A 59 23.44 13.29 -4.50
C ILE A 59 23.06 14.75 -4.32
N LYS A 60 22.80 15.45 -5.44
CA LYS A 60 22.31 16.83 -5.40
C LYS A 60 20.79 16.86 -5.36
N VAL A 61 20.24 17.67 -4.46
CA VAL A 61 18.83 17.99 -4.34
C VAL A 61 18.66 19.47 -4.67
N PRO A 62 17.67 19.86 -5.50
CA PRO A 62 17.43 21.27 -5.78
C PRO A 62 17.16 22.10 -4.51
N GLU A 63 17.52 23.38 -4.54
CA GLU A 63 17.34 24.27 -3.38
C GLU A 63 15.86 24.48 -3.03
N GLY A 64 15.59 24.76 -1.75
CA GLY A 64 14.26 25.12 -1.25
C GLY A 64 13.31 23.96 -0.96
N PHE A 65 13.80 22.71 -0.96
CA PHE A 65 13.10 21.56 -0.41
C PHE A 65 13.55 21.28 1.03
N ASP A 66 12.61 20.89 1.88
CA ASP A 66 12.87 20.38 3.22
C ASP A 66 13.08 18.86 3.15
N TYR A 67 14.26 18.37 3.52
CA TYR A 67 14.58 16.95 3.36
C TYR A 67 15.61 16.39 4.35
N GLU A 68 15.49 15.09 4.59
CA GLU A 68 16.54 14.24 5.15
C GLU A 68 17.07 13.29 4.06
N LEU A 69 18.39 13.07 4.05
CA LEU A 69 19.02 12.13 3.12
C LEU A 69 19.79 11.07 3.91
N TYR A 70 19.46 9.82 3.62
CA TYR A 70 20.07 8.64 4.24
C TYR A 70 20.77 7.80 3.18
N ASN A 71 21.97 7.30 3.49
CA ASN A 71 22.66 6.32 2.64
C ASN A 71 22.94 5.02 3.42
N ARG A 72 23.62 4.07 2.77
CA ARG A 72 23.94 2.77 3.38
C ARG A 72 24.71 2.86 4.70
N ASN A 73 25.58 3.86 4.88
CA ASN A 73 26.29 4.06 6.15
C ASN A 73 25.34 4.48 7.27
N ASP A 74 24.35 5.34 6.97
CA ASP A 74 23.33 5.73 7.95
C ASP A 74 22.44 4.56 8.33
N ILE A 75 22.00 3.77 7.35
CA ILE A 75 21.20 2.55 7.59
C ILE A 75 21.97 1.59 8.52
N ASN A 76 23.24 1.33 8.22
CA ASN A 76 24.10 0.46 9.04
C ASN A 76 24.32 1.02 10.46
N ARG A 77 24.49 2.34 10.58
CA ARG A 77 24.70 3.01 11.87
C ARG A 77 23.43 2.99 12.73
N ILE A 78 22.26 3.19 12.13
CA ILE A 78 20.98 3.30 12.84
C ILE A 78 20.44 1.92 13.22
N LEU A 79 20.50 0.95 12.30
CA LEU A 79 19.92 -0.39 12.51
C LEU A 79 20.92 -1.42 13.03
N GLY A 80 22.23 -1.13 12.99
CA GLY A 80 23.26 -2.09 13.37
C GLY A 80 23.11 -3.42 12.61
N PRO A 81 23.13 -4.58 13.30
CA PRO A 81 22.94 -5.89 12.67
C PRO A 81 21.60 -6.04 11.92
N LYS A 82 20.55 -5.31 12.34
CA LYS A 82 19.22 -5.36 11.70
C LYS A 82 19.20 -4.67 10.33
N ALA A 83 20.25 -3.93 9.96
CA ALA A 83 20.39 -3.34 8.61
C ALA A 83 20.32 -4.39 7.49
N SER A 84 20.56 -5.66 7.81
CA SER A 84 20.43 -6.80 6.89
C SER A 84 19.00 -6.98 6.35
N CYS A 85 17.96 -6.45 7.01
CA CYS A 85 16.59 -6.45 6.49
C CYS A 85 16.35 -5.36 5.43
N ILE A 86 17.25 -4.40 5.22
CA ILE A 86 17.10 -3.38 4.19
C ILE A 86 17.83 -3.83 2.92
N SER A 87 17.06 -3.99 1.84
CA SER A 87 17.60 -4.37 0.53
C SER A 87 18.62 -3.34 0.00
N PHE A 88 19.45 -3.76 -0.94
CA PHE A 88 20.59 -2.99 -1.45
C PHE A 88 20.77 -3.17 -2.95
N LYS A 89 21.11 -2.11 -3.68
CA LYS A 89 21.17 -2.07 -5.16
C LYS A 89 19.82 -2.33 -5.84
N ASP A 90 18.75 -1.91 -5.19
CA ASP A 90 17.38 -1.92 -5.68
C ASP A 90 16.55 -0.80 -5.03
N SER A 91 15.35 -0.58 -5.55
CA SER A 91 14.49 0.51 -5.08
C SER A 91 13.79 0.19 -3.75
N ALA A 92 13.85 -1.07 -3.29
CA ALA A 92 13.32 -1.50 -2.00
C ALA A 92 14.07 -0.91 -0.80
N CYS A 93 15.25 -0.32 -0.99
CA CYS A 93 15.93 0.50 0.03
C CYS A 93 15.01 1.58 0.64
N ARG A 94 14.01 2.07 -0.11
CA ARG A 94 12.96 3.00 0.35
C ARG A 94 12.23 2.56 1.61
N CYS A 95 12.21 1.25 1.92
CA CYS A 95 11.62 0.75 3.15
C CYS A 95 12.27 1.38 4.39
N PHE A 96 13.56 1.72 4.33
CA PHE A 96 14.19 2.48 5.41
C PHE A 96 13.52 3.84 5.62
N GLY A 97 13.14 4.53 4.54
CA GLY A 97 12.38 5.79 4.58
C GLY A 97 11.01 5.63 5.26
N TYR A 98 10.31 4.52 4.99
CA TYR A 98 9.03 4.21 5.65
C TYR A 98 9.20 4.02 7.16
N MET A 99 10.30 3.38 7.56
CA MET A 99 10.62 3.08 8.95
C MET A 99 10.96 4.34 9.75
N VAL A 100 11.76 5.25 9.18
CA VAL A 100 12.20 6.48 9.87
C VAL A 100 11.15 7.59 9.86
N SER A 101 10.25 7.64 8.87
CA SER A 101 9.14 8.60 8.85
C SER A 101 8.34 8.52 10.15
N LYS A 102 8.01 9.69 10.72
CA LYS A 102 7.15 9.81 11.91
C LYS A 102 5.76 10.33 11.60
N LYS A 103 5.52 10.67 10.34
CA LYS A 103 4.24 11.18 9.87
C LYS A 103 3.23 10.06 9.64
N LYS A 104 1.95 10.42 9.66
CA LYS A 104 0.86 9.45 9.54
C LYS A 104 0.80 8.83 8.15
N TYR A 105 1.10 9.61 7.12
CA TYR A 105 1.02 9.19 5.73
C TYR A 105 2.39 9.21 5.06
N VAL A 106 2.59 8.29 4.14
CA VAL A 106 3.77 8.25 3.27
C VAL A 106 3.29 8.21 1.83
N PHE A 107 3.85 9.07 0.99
CA PHE A 107 3.82 8.95 -0.45
C PHE A 107 5.21 8.53 -0.94
N THR A 108 5.30 7.60 -1.88
CA THR A 108 6.57 7.13 -2.43
C THR A 108 6.57 7.25 -3.95
N ILE A 109 7.68 7.69 -4.51
CA ILE A 109 7.85 7.95 -5.93
C ILE A 109 9.29 7.67 -6.37
N ASP A 110 9.44 7.13 -7.59
CA ASP A 110 10.76 6.90 -8.19
C ASP A 110 11.31 8.18 -8.82
N ASP A 111 12.64 8.29 -8.83
CA ASP A 111 13.36 9.45 -9.37
C ASP A 111 13.28 9.64 -10.90
N ASP A 112 12.55 8.77 -11.60
CA ASP A 112 12.29 8.82 -13.04
C ASP A 112 10.78 8.86 -13.38
N CYS A 113 9.95 9.15 -12.38
CA CYS A 113 8.53 9.42 -12.51
C CYS A 113 8.23 10.93 -12.50
N PHE A 114 7.64 11.41 -13.60
CA PHE A 114 7.42 12.82 -13.88
C PHE A 114 5.93 13.21 -13.79
N VAL A 115 5.64 14.51 -13.80
CA VAL A 115 4.27 15.01 -13.80
C VAL A 115 3.58 14.60 -15.09
N ALA A 116 2.51 13.80 -14.97
CA ALA A 116 1.67 13.44 -16.10
C ALA A 116 0.69 14.56 -16.46
N LYS A 117 0.18 14.50 -17.70
CA LYS A 117 -0.90 15.37 -18.18
C LYS A 117 -2.18 14.58 -18.36
N ASP A 118 -3.30 15.19 -17.99
CA ASP A 118 -4.62 14.65 -18.29
C ASP A 118 -4.98 14.84 -19.78
N PRO A 119 -6.12 14.28 -20.25
CA PRO A 119 -6.54 14.45 -21.65
C PRO A 119 -6.79 15.91 -22.09
N SER A 120 -6.94 16.85 -21.15
CA SER A 120 -7.05 18.29 -21.42
C SER A 120 -5.69 18.99 -21.51
N GLY A 121 -4.59 18.29 -21.23
CA GLY A 121 -3.22 18.81 -21.22
C GLY A 121 -2.80 19.43 -19.89
N LYS A 122 -3.66 19.38 -18.87
CA LYS A 122 -3.39 19.92 -17.54
C LYS A 122 -2.52 18.96 -16.74
N ASP A 123 -1.60 19.52 -15.95
CA ASP A 123 -0.74 18.76 -15.05
C ASP A 123 -1.56 18.06 -13.96
N ILE A 124 -1.23 16.79 -13.73
CA ILE A 124 -1.87 15.94 -12.73
C ILE A 124 -1.11 16.08 -11.42
N ASN A 125 -1.78 16.62 -10.40
CA ASN A 125 -1.29 16.57 -9.02
C ASN A 125 -1.54 15.17 -8.43
N ALA A 126 -0.64 14.24 -8.73
CA ALA A 126 -0.74 12.85 -8.28
C ALA A 126 -0.76 12.73 -6.74
N LEU A 127 0.02 13.55 -6.04
CA LEU A 127 0.06 13.58 -4.59
C LEU A 127 -1.30 13.96 -3.99
N GLU A 128 -1.93 15.03 -4.48
CA GLU A 128 -3.26 15.43 -4.00
C GLU A 128 -4.32 14.34 -4.25
N GLN A 129 -4.26 13.67 -5.40
CA GLN A 129 -5.16 12.56 -5.72
C GLN A 129 -4.94 11.34 -4.80
N HIS A 130 -3.68 11.01 -4.46
CA HIS A 130 -3.38 10.02 -3.42
C HIS A 130 -3.96 10.42 -2.06
N ILE A 131 -3.78 11.68 -1.65
CA ILE A 131 -4.31 12.20 -0.39
C ILE A 131 -5.84 12.06 -0.36
N LYS A 132 -6.54 12.44 -1.44
CA LYS A 132 -8.00 12.28 -1.56
C LYS A 132 -8.43 10.81 -1.44
N ASN A 133 -7.67 9.87 -2.02
CA ASN A 133 -7.96 8.45 -1.89
C ASN A 133 -7.78 7.93 -0.46
N LEU A 134 -6.71 8.34 0.23
CA LEU A 134 -6.45 7.94 1.62
C LEU A 134 -7.48 8.52 2.60
N LEU A 135 -7.96 9.75 2.34
CA LEU A 135 -8.96 10.42 3.17
C LEU A 135 -10.41 9.99 2.88
N SER A 136 -10.64 9.18 1.85
CA SER A 136 -11.98 8.68 1.50
C SER A 136 -12.10 7.18 1.79
N PRO A 137 -13.27 6.70 2.25
CA PRO A 137 -13.46 5.27 2.53
C PRO A 137 -13.37 4.42 1.26
N SER A 138 -13.21 3.12 1.43
CA SER A 138 -13.17 2.12 0.37
C SER A 138 -14.35 1.16 0.48
N THR A 139 -14.65 0.42 -0.59
CA THR A 139 -15.76 -0.56 -0.64
C THR A 139 -15.25 -1.99 -0.89
N PRO A 140 -14.46 -2.60 0.01
CA PRO A 140 -13.80 -3.87 -0.29
C PRO A 140 -14.74 -5.08 -0.18
N PHE A 141 -15.84 -4.96 0.56
CA PHE A 141 -16.75 -6.07 0.88
C PHE A 141 -17.82 -6.31 -0.19
N PHE A 142 -18.05 -5.34 -1.07
CA PHE A 142 -19.00 -5.45 -2.17
C PHE A 142 -18.47 -4.62 -3.35
N PHE A 143 -18.24 -5.26 -4.48
CA PHE A 143 -17.67 -4.58 -5.64
C PHE A 143 -18.68 -3.60 -6.26
N ASN A 144 -18.39 -2.30 -6.20
CA ASN A 144 -19.15 -1.29 -6.91
C ASN A 144 -18.70 -1.25 -8.38
N THR A 145 -19.61 -1.53 -9.30
CA THR A 145 -19.30 -1.80 -10.72
C THR A 145 -19.14 -0.55 -11.59
N LEU A 146 -19.56 0.63 -11.10
CA LEU A 146 -19.57 1.84 -11.92
C LEU A 146 -18.35 2.74 -11.68
N TYR A 147 -18.09 3.08 -10.43
CA TYR A 147 -16.98 3.95 -10.00
C TYR A 147 -16.82 3.85 -8.46
N ASP A 148 -15.80 4.53 -7.94
CA ASP A 148 -15.72 4.84 -6.51
C ASP A 148 -16.87 5.77 -6.07
N PRO A 149 -17.77 5.32 -5.17
CA PRO A 149 -18.96 6.08 -4.77
C PRO A 149 -18.64 7.28 -3.87
N TYR A 150 -17.40 7.45 -3.42
CA TYR A 150 -16.99 8.57 -2.56
C TYR A 150 -16.40 9.77 -3.34
N ARG A 151 -16.40 9.70 -4.68
CA ARG A 151 -16.01 10.83 -5.53
C ARG A 151 -17.10 11.90 -5.54
N GLU A 152 -16.71 13.14 -5.81
CA GLU A 152 -17.66 14.23 -6.03
C GLU A 152 -18.58 13.89 -7.21
N GLY A 153 -19.90 14.03 -7.01
CA GLY A 153 -20.91 13.70 -8.02
C GLY A 153 -21.16 12.21 -8.24
N ALA A 154 -20.60 11.33 -7.40
CA ALA A 154 -20.80 9.89 -7.45
C ALA A 154 -21.83 9.41 -6.41
N ASP A 155 -22.49 8.28 -6.69
CA ASP A 155 -23.48 7.64 -5.82
C ASP A 155 -23.32 6.11 -5.77
N PHE A 156 -23.84 5.48 -4.72
CA PHE A 156 -23.91 4.02 -4.66
C PHE A 156 -24.87 3.45 -5.71
N VAL A 157 -24.39 2.49 -6.49
CA VAL A 157 -25.21 1.80 -7.51
C VAL A 157 -26.38 1.02 -6.89
N ARG A 158 -27.44 0.82 -7.68
CA ARG A 158 -28.59 -0.01 -7.28
C ARG A 158 -28.11 -1.42 -6.90
N GLY A 159 -28.55 -1.90 -5.74
CA GLY A 159 -28.18 -3.21 -5.21
C GLY A 159 -27.00 -3.18 -4.24
N TYR A 160 -26.28 -2.05 -4.13
CA TYR A 160 -25.24 -1.91 -3.11
C TYR A 160 -25.88 -1.80 -1.71
N PRO A 161 -25.57 -2.71 -0.76
CA PRO A 161 -26.21 -2.76 0.55
C PRO A 161 -26.01 -1.46 1.35
N PHE A 162 -27.09 -0.93 1.93
CA PHE A 162 -27.03 0.28 2.75
C PHE A 162 -26.09 0.14 3.96
N SER A 163 -26.06 -1.05 4.57
CA SER A 163 -25.17 -1.35 5.71
C SER A 163 -23.67 -1.30 5.39
N LEU A 164 -23.29 -1.27 4.11
CA LEU A 164 -21.89 -1.25 3.66
C LEU A 164 -21.47 0.11 3.09
N ARG A 165 -22.33 1.13 3.16
CA ARG A 165 -22.09 2.45 2.53
C ARG A 165 -21.19 3.37 3.33
N GLU A 166 -20.92 3.07 4.60
CA GLU A 166 -19.90 3.77 5.39
C GLU A 166 -18.48 3.42 4.92
N GLY A 167 -18.32 2.22 4.34
CA GLY A 167 -17.05 1.74 3.82
C GLY A 167 -16.02 1.36 4.89
N ALA A 168 -14.82 1.08 4.42
CA ALA A 168 -13.65 0.74 5.23
C ALA A 168 -12.58 1.84 5.09
N PRO A 169 -11.84 2.20 6.15
CA PRO A 169 -10.72 3.14 6.07
C PRO A 169 -9.71 2.74 5.00
N THR A 170 -9.30 3.67 4.13
CA THR A 170 -8.33 3.37 3.06
C THR A 170 -6.90 3.41 3.61
N ALA A 171 -6.24 2.26 3.64
CA ALA A 171 -4.86 2.13 4.12
C ALA A 171 -3.82 2.32 3.00
N VAL A 172 -4.18 2.00 1.76
CA VAL A 172 -3.27 2.13 0.61
C VAL A 172 -3.99 2.75 -0.57
N SER A 173 -3.33 3.72 -1.21
CA SER A 173 -3.68 4.25 -2.52
C SER A 173 -2.56 3.89 -3.50
N HIS A 174 -2.86 3.05 -4.47
CA HIS A 174 -1.98 2.67 -5.56
C HIS A 174 -2.34 3.46 -6.83
N GLY A 175 -1.37 4.14 -7.43
CA GLY A 175 -1.60 4.92 -8.64
C GLY A 175 -1.22 4.16 -9.91
N LEU A 176 -1.53 4.76 -11.05
CA LEU A 176 -1.24 4.28 -12.39
C LEU A 176 -0.16 5.14 -13.05
N TRP A 177 0.19 4.82 -14.29
CA TRP A 177 1.21 5.54 -15.04
C TRP A 177 0.88 5.60 -16.52
N LEU A 178 1.34 6.66 -17.17
CA LEU A 178 1.35 6.83 -18.61
C LEU A 178 2.76 6.59 -19.16
N ASN A 179 2.85 6.52 -20.48
CA ASN A 179 4.08 6.30 -21.24
C ASN A 179 4.59 4.87 -21.17
N ILE A 180 5.46 4.49 -20.23
CA ILE A 180 6.05 3.13 -20.24
C ILE A 180 5.21 2.20 -19.35
N PRO A 181 4.49 1.21 -19.91
CA PRO A 181 3.71 0.26 -19.12
C PRO A 181 4.62 -0.59 -18.23
N ASP A 182 4.13 -0.99 -17.06
CA ASP A 182 4.85 -1.85 -16.11
C ASP A 182 4.55 -3.31 -16.49
N TYR A 183 5.17 -3.72 -17.59
CA TYR A 183 5.08 -5.08 -18.08
C TYR A 183 6.18 -5.93 -17.48
N ASP A 184 5.91 -7.23 -17.35
CA ASP A 184 6.95 -8.24 -17.17
C ASP A 184 7.98 -8.14 -18.32
N ALA A 185 9.23 -8.50 -18.02
CA ALA A 185 10.32 -8.40 -18.97
C ALA A 185 10.06 -9.15 -20.29
N PRO A 186 9.51 -10.38 -20.33
CA PRO A 186 9.08 -11.02 -21.57
C PRO A 186 8.14 -10.17 -22.42
N THR A 187 7.07 -9.64 -21.84
CA THR A 187 6.13 -8.77 -22.55
C THR A 187 6.81 -7.49 -23.03
N GLN A 188 7.66 -6.87 -22.21
CA GLN A 188 8.43 -5.68 -22.60
C GLN A 188 9.38 -5.95 -23.77
N MET A 189 10.02 -7.12 -23.81
CA MET A 189 10.92 -7.52 -24.91
C MET A 189 10.20 -7.62 -26.25
N VAL A 190 8.97 -8.16 -26.27
CA VAL A 190 8.19 -8.31 -27.50
C VAL A 190 7.41 -7.05 -27.88
N LYS A 191 7.31 -6.07 -26.96
CA LYS A 191 6.61 -4.80 -27.17
C LYS A 191 7.44 -3.55 -26.80
N PRO A 192 8.68 -3.40 -27.28
CA PRO A 192 9.62 -2.37 -26.80
C PRO A 192 9.19 -0.92 -27.14
N ARG A 193 8.34 -0.76 -28.17
CA ARG A 193 7.82 0.54 -28.62
C ARG A 193 6.43 0.86 -28.08
N GLU A 194 5.78 -0.08 -27.39
CA GLU A 194 4.45 0.19 -26.85
C GLU A 194 4.52 1.29 -25.80
N ARG A 195 3.51 2.16 -25.81
CA ARG A 195 3.32 3.19 -24.81
C ARG A 195 1.89 3.19 -24.31
N ASN A 196 1.72 3.32 -23.00
CA ASN A 196 0.42 3.52 -22.39
C ASN A 196 -0.01 4.99 -22.54
N SER A 197 -0.85 5.25 -23.53
CA SER A 197 -1.53 6.54 -23.71
C SER A 197 -2.96 6.55 -23.18
N ARG A 198 -3.42 5.42 -22.61
CA ARG A 198 -4.79 5.26 -22.16
C ARG A 198 -4.95 5.79 -20.74
N TYR A 199 -5.38 7.05 -20.65
CA TYR A 199 -5.86 7.63 -19.42
C TYR A 199 -7.23 7.03 -19.05
N VAL A 200 -7.34 6.49 -17.83
CA VAL A 200 -8.59 5.95 -17.29
C VAL A 200 -8.99 6.82 -16.10
N ASP A 201 -10.04 7.62 -16.28
CA ASP A 201 -10.63 8.41 -15.20
C ASP A 201 -11.49 7.53 -14.28
N ALA A 202 -10.82 6.70 -13.48
CA ALA A 202 -11.47 5.86 -12.50
C ALA A 202 -10.63 5.78 -11.23
N VAL A 203 -11.33 5.74 -10.09
CA VAL A 203 -10.81 5.22 -8.83
C VAL A 203 -11.65 4.00 -8.51
N LEU A 204 -11.01 2.92 -8.08
CA LEU A 204 -11.64 1.64 -7.77
C LEU A 204 -11.08 1.11 -6.45
N THR A 205 -11.91 0.40 -5.68
CA THR A 205 -11.43 -0.37 -4.54
C THR A 205 -11.00 -1.77 -4.99
N ILE A 206 -9.82 -2.22 -4.59
CA ILE A 206 -9.40 -3.62 -4.76
C ILE A 206 -10.21 -4.50 -3.78
N PRO A 207 -11.03 -5.46 -4.26
CA PRO A 207 -11.91 -6.24 -3.39
C PRO A 207 -11.20 -7.04 -2.28
N LYS A 208 -11.96 -7.40 -1.24
CA LYS A 208 -11.54 -8.36 -0.21
C LYS A 208 -11.09 -9.67 -0.88
N GLY A 209 -9.96 -10.23 -0.44
CA GLY A 209 -9.45 -11.52 -0.95
C GLY A 209 -8.88 -11.50 -2.37
N THR A 210 -8.71 -10.33 -3.00
CA THR A 210 -8.12 -10.21 -4.34
C THR A 210 -6.70 -9.65 -4.27
N LEU A 211 -5.73 -10.35 -4.86
CA LEU A 211 -4.36 -9.86 -5.02
C LEU A 211 -4.27 -8.93 -6.24
N PHE A 212 -3.24 -8.08 -6.28
CA PHE A 212 -3.01 -7.15 -7.39
C PHE A 212 -1.50 -6.94 -7.59
N PRO A 213 -1.05 -6.58 -8.81
CA PRO A 213 0.35 -6.24 -9.05
C PRO A 213 0.62 -4.81 -8.56
N MET A 214 0.96 -4.67 -7.29
CA MET A 214 1.28 -3.36 -6.71
C MET A 214 2.62 -2.86 -7.25
N CYS A 215 2.65 -1.61 -7.71
CA CYS A 215 3.85 -0.92 -8.15
C CYS A 215 4.29 0.10 -7.10
N GLY A 216 5.56 0.05 -6.70
CA GLY A 216 6.14 0.96 -5.70
C GLY A 216 6.42 2.37 -6.21
N MET A 217 6.38 2.59 -7.53
CA MET A 217 6.74 3.86 -8.17
C MET A 217 5.70 4.98 -7.99
N ASN A 218 4.46 4.63 -7.67
CA ASN A 218 3.33 5.56 -7.51
C ASN A 218 2.38 5.06 -6.42
N LEU A 219 2.77 5.22 -5.15
CA LEU A 219 2.08 4.59 -4.03
C LEU A 219 2.01 5.54 -2.84
N ALA A 220 0.85 5.59 -2.19
CA ALA A 220 0.71 6.25 -0.89
C ALA A 220 0.00 5.32 0.09
N PHE A 221 0.30 5.44 1.37
CA PHE A 221 -0.31 4.62 2.41
C PHE A 221 -0.40 5.35 3.75
N ASP A 222 -1.38 4.93 4.55
CA ASP A 222 -1.47 5.30 5.97
C ASP A 222 -0.50 4.41 6.76
N ARG A 223 0.61 5.03 7.16
CA ARG A 223 1.70 4.38 7.87
C ARG A 223 1.26 3.85 9.23
N GLN A 224 0.32 4.52 9.90
CA GLN A 224 -0.19 4.04 11.19
C GLN A 224 -1.04 2.77 11.01
N LEU A 225 -1.77 2.67 9.90
CA LEU A 225 -2.64 1.53 9.62
C LEU A 225 -1.91 0.32 9.04
N ILE A 226 -0.85 0.51 8.24
CA ILE A 226 -0.24 -0.59 7.49
C ILE A 226 1.29 -0.55 7.40
N GLY A 227 1.95 0.45 7.99
CA GLY A 227 3.40 0.65 7.90
C GLY A 227 4.25 -0.59 8.17
N PRO A 228 4.02 -1.35 9.26
CA PRO A 228 4.80 -2.57 9.55
C PRO A 228 4.67 -3.66 8.48
N ALA A 229 3.56 -3.71 7.73
CA ALA A 229 3.37 -4.69 6.66
C ALA A 229 3.82 -4.15 5.28
N MET A 230 4.12 -2.86 5.15
CA MET A 230 4.59 -2.23 3.92
C MET A 230 6.10 -2.43 3.75
N TYR A 231 6.52 -3.69 3.62
CA TYR A 231 7.92 -4.08 3.46
C TYR A 231 8.13 -4.84 2.15
N PHE A 232 9.04 -4.32 1.32
CA PHE A 232 9.31 -4.80 -0.04
C PHE A 232 10.20 -6.05 -0.06
N GLY A 233 10.76 -6.47 1.08
CA GLY A 233 11.60 -7.65 1.16
C GLY A 233 13.02 -7.43 0.65
N LEU A 234 13.73 -8.54 0.41
CA LEU A 234 15.12 -8.57 -0.03
C LEU A 234 15.21 -8.99 -1.49
N MET A 235 15.32 -8.08 -2.44
CA MET A 235 15.35 -8.45 -3.88
C MET A 235 16.47 -7.77 -4.68
N GLY A 236 17.43 -7.19 -3.97
CA GLY A 236 18.58 -6.50 -4.54
C GLY A 236 19.79 -7.42 -4.71
N ASP A 237 20.97 -6.85 -4.44
CA ASP A 237 22.26 -7.51 -4.65
C ASP A 237 22.35 -8.86 -3.92
N GLY A 238 22.84 -9.87 -4.65
CA GLY A 238 23.02 -11.22 -4.12
C GLY A 238 21.72 -11.97 -3.80
N GLN A 239 20.55 -11.49 -4.24
CA GLN A 239 19.28 -12.22 -4.12
C GLN A 239 18.93 -12.93 -5.44
N PRO A 240 18.25 -14.09 -5.40
CA PRO A 240 17.92 -14.84 -6.61
C PRO A 240 16.72 -14.27 -7.38
N ILE A 241 16.01 -13.29 -6.82
CA ILE A 241 14.83 -12.64 -7.39
C ILE A 241 14.99 -11.13 -7.29
N GLY A 242 14.50 -10.40 -8.31
CA GLY A 242 14.47 -8.94 -8.37
C GLY A 242 13.20 -8.43 -9.07
N ARG A 243 12.80 -7.18 -8.83
CA ARG A 243 11.63 -6.52 -9.44
C ARG A 243 10.28 -7.18 -9.09
N TYR A 244 10.22 -7.85 -7.94
CA TYR A 244 9.01 -8.48 -7.39
C TYR A 244 8.66 -7.94 -6.00
N ASP A 245 9.43 -6.94 -5.56
CA ASP A 245 9.52 -6.48 -4.18
C ASP A 245 8.29 -5.67 -3.76
N ASP A 246 7.82 -4.79 -4.63
CA ASP A 246 6.55 -4.08 -4.49
C ASP A 246 5.34 -5.01 -4.62
N MET A 247 5.32 -5.93 -5.60
CA MET A 247 4.24 -6.92 -5.71
C MET A 247 4.12 -7.78 -4.45
N TRP A 248 5.25 -8.25 -3.92
CA TRP A 248 5.31 -8.98 -2.66
C TRP A 248 4.72 -8.18 -1.50
N ALA A 249 5.15 -6.93 -1.32
CA ALA A 249 4.58 -6.04 -0.30
C ALA A 249 3.07 -5.88 -0.45
N GLY A 250 2.59 -5.69 -1.68
CA GLY A 250 1.17 -5.54 -1.98
C GLY A 250 0.36 -6.78 -1.60
N TRP A 251 0.90 -7.97 -1.84
CA TRP A 251 0.27 -9.24 -1.45
C TRP A 251 0.27 -9.44 0.06
N CYS A 252 1.38 -9.18 0.74
CA CYS A 252 1.43 -9.20 2.20
C CYS A 252 0.41 -8.23 2.82
N VAL A 253 0.34 -7.00 2.31
CA VAL A 253 -0.61 -5.98 2.76
C VAL A 253 -2.05 -6.45 2.58
N LYS A 254 -2.42 -6.98 1.40
CA LYS A 254 -3.77 -7.52 1.19
C LYS A 254 -4.08 -8.69 2.13
N VAL A 255 -3.10 -9.55 2.38
CA VAL A 255 -3.22 -10.65 3.34
C VAL A 255 -3.31 -10.16 4.78
N CYS A 256 -2.73 -9.01 5.13
CA CYS A 256 -2.85 -8.37 6.46
C CYS A 256 -4.14 -7.54 6.64
N ILE A 257 -4.86 -7.19 5.56
CA ILE A 257 -6.09 -6.36 5.60
C ILE A 257 -7.41 -7.17 5.47
N TYR A 258 -7.42 -8.37 4.88
CA TYR A 258 -8.64 -9.16 4.65
C TYR A 258 -8.73 -10.66 5.13
N LEU A 259 -7.61 -11.39 5.25
CA LEU A 259 -7.26 -12.53 6.14
C LEU A 259 -8.09 -12.97 7.35
N THR A 260 -9.13 -13.80 7.21
CA THR A 260 -9.76 -14.41 8.40
C THR A 260 -9.94 -15.92 8.31
N GLU A 261 -9.83 -16.62 9.44
CA GLU A 261 -10.34 -17.98 9.58
C GLU A 261 -11.87 -18.01 9.37
N LEU A 262 -12.29 -18.30 8.14
CA LEU A 262 -13.59 -18.87 7.87
C LEU A 262 -13.51 -20.36 8.15
N GLN A 263 -13.65 -20.75 9.42
CA GLN A 263 -14.12 -22.10 9.72
C GLN A 263 -15.57 -22.18 9.22
N LEU A 264 -15.72 -22.67 8.00
CA LEU A 264 -16.99 -23.00 7.39
C LEU A 264 -17.53 -24.26 8.10
N VAL A 265 -17.96 -24.12 9.37
CA VAL A 265 -18.78 -25.13 10.04
C VAL A 265 -20.22 -24.96 9.52
N PHE A 266 -20.43 -25.30 8.25
CA PHE A 266 -21.76 -25.69 7.77
C PHE A 266 -21.98 -27.15 8.12
N THR A 267 -22.05 -27.44 9.43
CA THR A 267 -22.47 -28.74 9.93
C THR A 267 -23.79 -28.54 10.63
N LEU A 268 -24.87 -28.98 9.96
CA LEU A 268 -26.14 -29.44 10.53
C LEU A 268 -26.79 -28.57 11.62
N ASN A 269 -27.85 -27.82 11.26
CA ASN A 269 -29.13 -27.86 12.03
C ASN A 269 -30.27 -26.99 11.48
N PHE A 270 -30.09 -26.20 10.43
CA PHE A 270 -31.19 -25.37 9.92
C PHE A 270 -32.28 -26.11 9.10
N ARG A 271 -32.16 -27.43 8.90
CA ARG A 271 -33.14 -28.19 8.10
C ARG A 271 -34.33 -28.77 8.88
N ASN A 272 -34.36 -28.70 10.20
CA ASN A 272 -35.44 -29.34 10.99
C ASN A 272 -36.40 -28.39 11.75
N GLU A 273 -36.12 -27.10 11.90
CA GLU A 273 -37.01 -26.20 12.65
C GLU A 273 -37.99 -25.36 11.81
N ILE A 274 -37.80 -25.27 10.49
CA ILE A 274 -38.68 -24.45 9.63
C ILE A 274 -39.97 -25.19 9.21
N PHE A 275 -40.03 -26.52 9.36
CA PHE A 275 -41.21 -27.31 8.97
C PHE A 275 -42.19 -27.67 10.10
N SER A 276 -41.97 -27.25 11.36
CA SER A 276 -42.87 -27.63 12.48
C SER A 276 -43.63 -26.49 13.16
N SER A 277 -43.39 -25.20 12.86
CA SER A 277 -44.01 -24.10 13.64
C SER A 277 -44.92 -23.12 12.86
N GLN A 278 -45.39 -23.48 11.67
CA GLN A 278 -46.48 -22.76 10.99
C GLN A 278 -47.85 -23.14 11.58
N LYS A 279 -48.07 -22.83 12.87
CA LYS A 279 -49.38 -22.77 13.52
C LYS A 279 -49.27 -22.08 14.89
N LYS A 280 -49.31 -20.74 14.90
CA LYS A 280 -50.16 -19.93 15.81
C LYS A 280 -49.91 -18.44 15.63
N LYS A 281 -51.03 -17.71 15.67
CA LYS A 281 -51.23 -16.28 15.46
C LYS A 281 -50.51 -15.40 16.48
N GLY A 282 -50.10 -14.23 15.99
CA GLY A 282 -50.42 -12.92 16.57
C GLY A 282 -49.59 -12.47 17.77
N THR A 283 -48.59 -11.63 17.49
CA THR A 283 -48.38 -10.31 18.13
C THR A 283 -47.23 -9.61 17.41
N GLU A 284 -47.47 -8.37 17.00
CA GLU A 284 -46.46 -7.42 16.56
C GLU A 284 -45.46 -7.18 17.71
N GLU A 285 -44.22 -7.62 17.54
CA GLU A 285 -43.03 -7.03 18.16
C GLU A 285 -41.79 -7.60 17.47
N MET A 286 -41.27 -6.84 16.51
CA MET A 286 -39.84 -6.66 16.20
C MET A 286 -38.87 -7.83 16.49
N LYS A 287 -39.10 -8.98 15.87
CA LYS A 287 -38.05 -10.00 15.62
C LYS A 287 -37.33 -9.78 14.29
N LEU A 288 -37.14 -8.52 13.88
CA LEU A 288 -36.33 -8.13 12.72
C LEU A 288 -34.90 -7.74 13.09
N ILE A 289 -34.47 -7.99 14.34
CA ILE A 289 -33.10 -7.71 14.81
C ILE A 289 -32.16 -8.93 14.67
N GLN A 290 -32.68 -10.12 14.33
CA GLN A 290 -31.88 -11.35 14.29
C GLN A 290 -31.39 -11.75 12.88
N LEU A 291 -31.82 -11.08 11.81
CA LEU A 291 -31.46 -11.44 10.42
C LEU A 291 -30.41 -10.53 9.76
N CYS A 292 -30.02 -9.42 10.40
CA CYS A 292 -28.86 -8.60 9.98
C CYS A 292 -27.55 -8.94 10.72
N LYS A 293 -27.54 -9.97 11.58
CA LYS A 293 -26.32 -10.49 12.23
C LYS A 293 -25.67 -11.66 11.48
N LEU A 294 -25.96 -11.82 10.19
CA LEU A 294 -25.28 -12.80 9.33
C LEU A 294 -24.08 -12.20 8.56
N GLN A 295 -23.62 -11.01 8.94
CA GLN A 295 -22.45 -10.33 8.37
C GLN A 295 -21.50 -9.85 9.47
N VAL A 296 -21.24 -10.71 10.46
CA VAL A 296 -20.24 -10.44 11.49
C VAL A 296 -19.52 -11.75 11.75
N ILE A 297 -18.20 -11.70 11.91
CA ILE A 297 -17.24 -12.79 12.15
C ILE A 297 -16.68 -13.34 10.82
N CYS A 298 -15.59 -12.83 10.24
CA CYS A 298 -14.50 -12.05 10.79
C CYS A 298 -13.98 -11.07 9.72
N ASP A 299 -13.50 -9.91 10.16
CA ASP A 299 -12.63 -9.05 9.37
C ASP A 299 -11.30 -9.01 10.10
N HIS A 300 -10.17 -9.04 9.40
CA HIS A 300 -8.94 -8.64 10.08
C HIS A 300 -8.51 -7.28 9.55
N LEU A 301 -8.27 -6.35 10.47
CA LEU A 301 -8.08 -4.91 10.29
C LEU A 301 -9.18 -4.09 9.58
N SER A 302 -10.02 -4.65 8.70
CA SER A 302 -11.11 -3.94 8.00
C SER A 302 -10.67 -2.68 7.25
N LEU A 303 -9.51 -2.75 6.58
CA LEU A 303 -8.96 -1.61 5.83
C LEU A 303 -9.25 -1.73 4.33
N GLY A 304 -8.83 -0.71 3.59
CA GLY A 304 -9.12 -0.49 2.17
C GLY A 304 -7.87 -0.35 1.32
N VAL A 305 -7.94 -0.80 0.06
CA VAL A 305 -6.95 -0.42 -0.97
C VAL A 305 -7.67 0.19 -2.15
N LYS A 306 -7.31 1.41 -2.52
CA LYS A 306 -7.78 2.07 -3.75
C LYS A 306 -6.72 2.01 -4.85
N THR A 307 -7.17 1.87 -6.09
CA THR A 307 -6.34 1.94 -7.30
C THR A 307 -6.99 2.84 -8.34
N GLY A 308 -6.21 3.37 -9.28
CA GLY A 308 -6.72 4.21 -10.37
C GLY A 308 -6.02 5.55 -10.43
N LEU A 309 -6.79 6.65 -10.49
CA LEU A 309 -6.23 7.97 -10.19
C LEU A 309 -5.55 7.88 -8.82
N PRO A 310 -4.24 8.18 -8.69
CA PRO A 310 -3.44 9.09 -9.52
C PRO A 310 -2.55 8.52 -10.62
N TYR A 311 -2.13 9.38 -11.56
CA TYR A 311 -1.21 9.05 -12.65
C TYR A 311 0.15 9.77 -12.56
N LEU A 312 1.24 9.04 -12.86
CA LEU A 312 2.57 9.59 -13.14
C LEU A 312 2.98 9.37 -14.60
N TRP A 313 3.96 10.13 -15.07
CA TRP A 313 4.61 9.92 -16.36
C TRP A 313 5.92 9.16 -16.18
N HIS A 314 5.90 7.85 -16.46
CA HIS A 314 7.07 7.00 -16.31
C HIS A 314 7.95 7.08 -17.57
N SER A 315 9.16 7.62 -17.42
CA SER A 315 10.01 8.01 -18.56
C SER A 315 11.06 6.98 -18.95
N LYS A 316 11.39 6.04 -18.06
CA LYS A 316 12.55 5.17 -18.21
C LYS A 316 12.16 3.73 -18.50
N ALA A 317 12.78 3.15 -19.53
CA ALA A 317 12.75 1.72 -19.76
C ALA A 317 14.13 1.17 -19.42
N SER A 318 14.21 0.26 -18.45
CA SER A 318 15.45 -0.47 -18.18
C SER A 318 15.69 -1.55 -19.25
N ASN A 319 16.90 -2.08 -19.30
CA ASN A 319 17.25 -3.11 -20.28
C ASN A 319 16.43 -4.38 -20.01
N PRO A 320 15.60 -4.84 -20.96
CA PRO A 320 14.67 -5.93 -20.69
C PRO A 320 15.36 -7.29 -20.53
N PHE A 321 16.56 -7.49 -21.10
CA PHE A 321 17.35 -8.71 -20.85
C PHE A 321 17.91 -8.75 -19.43
N VAL A 322 18.30 -7.58 -18.88
CA VAL A 322 18.72 -7.49 -17.48
C VAL A 322 17.53 -7.71 -16.56
N ASN A 323 16.36 -7.15 -16.89
CA ASN A 323 15.13 -7.38 -16.14
C ASN A 323 14.73 -8.86 -16.16
N LEU A 324 14.77 -9.52 -17.33
CA LEU A 324 14.44 -10.94 -17.45
C LEU A 324 15.31 -11.81 -16.54
N LYS A 325 16.62 -11.53 -16.46
CA LYS A 325 17.52 -12.25 -15.54
C LYS A 325 17.18 -12.04 -14.07
N LYS A 326 16.54 -10.93 -13.70
CA LYS A 326 16.08 -10.66 -12.34
C LYS A 326 14.71 -11.29 -12.07
N GLU A 327 13.84 -11.28 -13.07
CA GLU A 327 12.44 -11.68 -12.96
C GLU A 327 12.20 -13.18 -13.21
N TYR A 328 13.04 -13.89 -13.97
CA TYR A 328 12.70 -15.23 -14.46
C TYR A 328 12.34 -16.24 -13.35
N LYS A 329 13.02 -16.19 -12.20
CA LYS A 329 12.67 -17.00 -11.03
C LYS A 329 11.34 -16.54 -10.42
N GLY A 330 11.13 -15.23 -10.33
CA GLY A 330 9.87 -14.65 -9.86
C GLY A 330 8.69 -15.10 -10.72
N ILE A 331 8.81 -15.07 -12.04
CA ILE A 331 7.75 -15.51 -12.97
C ILE A 331 7.38 -16.98 -12.73
N PHE A 332 8.37 -17.84 -12.50
CA PHE A 332 8.11 -19.25 -12.23
C PHE A 332 7.55 -19.47 -10.80
N TRP A 333 8.18 -18.89 -9.79
CA TRP A 333 7.75 -19.03 -8.40
C TRP A 333 6.40 -18.35 -8.12
N GLN A 334 5.98 -17.39 -8.94
CA GLN A 334 4.69 -16.75 -8.82
C GLN A 334 3.52 -17.76 -8.89
N GLU A 335 3.69 -18.85 -9.63
CA GLU A 335 2.72 -19.95 -9.71
C GLU A 335 2.53 -20.68 -8.37
N ASP A 336 3.50 -20.59 -7.45
CA ASP A 336 3.38 -21.11 -6.08
C ASP A 336 3.05 -19.99 -5.07
N ILE A 337 3.61 -18.79 -5.26
CA ILE A 337 3.43 -17.64 -4.36
C ILE A 337 1.98 -17.14 -4.38
N ILE A 338 1.34 -17.06 -5.55
CA ILE A 338 -0.03 -16.55 -5.66
C ILE A 338 -1.02 -17.49 -4.98
N PRO A 339 -1.04 -18.81 -5.25
CA PRO A 339 -1.86 -19.74 -4.49
C PRO A 339 -1.55 -19.72 -2.99
N PHE A 340 -0.28 -19.55 -2.59
CA PHE A 340 0.07 -19.39 -1.18
C PHE A 340 -0.67 -18.20 -0.53
N PHE A 341 -0.59 -17.00 -1.13
CA PHE A 341 -1.24 -15.81 -0.57
C PHE A 341 -2.77 -15.88 -0.63
N GLN A 342 -3.33 -16.50 -1.67
CA GLN A 342 -4.78 -16.72 -1.78
C GLN A 342 -5.33 -17.68 -0.69
N ASN A 343 -4.50 -18.63 -0.24
CA ASN A 343 -4.87 -19.64 0.76
C ASN A 343 -4.26 -19.36 2.15
N ALA A 344 -3.53 -18.27 2.33
CA ALA A 344 -3.01 -17.89 3.64
C ALA A 344 -4.20 -17.63 4.60
N THR A 345 -4.04 -18.02 5.86
CA THR A 345 -5.04 -17.76 6.90
C THR A 345 -4.32 -17.21 8.11
N LEU A 346 -4.94 -16.24 8.79
CA LEU A 346 -4.38 -15.64 10.00
C LEU A 346 -5.32 -15.92 11.17
N SER A 347 -4.72 -16.27 12.32
CA SER A 347 -5.44 -16.49 13.57
C SER A 347 -6.14 -15.20 14.01
N LYS A 348 -7.27 -15.34 14.72
CA LYS A 348 -7.98 -14.21 15.33
C LYS A 348 -7.14 -13.46 16.38
N GLU A 349 -6.09 -14.10 16.90
CA GLU A 349 -5.13 -13.50 17.82
C GLU A 349 -4.18 -12.51 17.12
N CYS A 350 -4.11 -12.57 15.79
CA CYS A 350 -3.41 -11.59 14.96
C CYS A 350 -4.29 -10.34 14.77
N ASP A 351 -4.43 -9.57 15.84
CA ASP A 351 -5.27 -8.36 15.93
C ASP A 351 -4.53 -7.05 15.61
N THR A 352 -3.23 -7.14 15.26
CA THR A 352 -2.38 -6.00 14.87
C THR A 352 -1.61 -6.33 13.59
N VAL A 353 -1.20 -5.29 12.86
CA VAL A 353 -0.41 -5.44 11.63
C VAL A 353 0.86 -6.24 11.88
N GLN A 354 1.58 -5.95 12.96
CA GLN A 354 2.79 -6.67 13.35
C GLN A 354 2.51 -8.16 13.55
N LYS A 355 1.51 -8.53 14.35
CA LYS A 355 1.16 -9.95 14.57
C LYS A 355 0.74 -10.64 13.28
N CYS A 356 -0.05 -9.99 12.43
CA CYS A 356 -0.41 -10.50 11.11
C CYS A 356 0.83 -10.77 10.26
N TYR A 357 1.76 -9.81 10.22
CA TYR A 357 2.97 -9.90 9.40
C TYR A 357 3.95 -10.96 9.91
N ILE A 358 4.11 -11.07 11.22
CA ILE A 358 4.92 -12.13 11.86
C ILE A 358 4.31 -13.51 11.57
N SER A 359 3.01 -13.70 11.79
CA SER A 359 2.35 -14.98 11.48
C SER A 359 2.44 -15.34 9.99
N LEU A 360 2.37 -14.34 9.11
CA LEU A 360 2.61 -14.54 7.68
C LEU A 360 4.06 -14.95 7.40
N SER A 361 5.05 -14.35 8.08
CA SER A 361 6.47 -14.73 7.91
C SER A 361 6.74 -16.20 8.28
N GLU A 362 6.10 -16.70 9.34
CA GLU A 362 6.18 -18.11 9.73
C GLU A 362 5.65 -19.03 8.63
N GLN A 363 4.50 -18.67 8.04
CA GLN A 363 3.92 -19.41 6.91
C GLN A 363 4.79 -19.33 5.65
N VAL A 364 5.41 -18.18 5.36
CA VAL A 364 6.37 -18.04 4.25
C VAL A 364 7.54 -18.99 4.46
N LYS A 365 8.11 -19.01 5.68
CA LYS A 365 9.23 -19.89 6.04
C LYS A 365 8.88 -21.37 5.88
N GLU A 366 7.70 -21.78 6.34
CA GLU A 366 7.26 -23.17 6.31
C GLU A 366 6.86 -23.64 4.90
N LYS A 367 6.07 -22.83 4.18
CA LYS A 367 5.44 -23.23 2.91
C LYS A 367 6.34 -22.89 1.72
N LEU A 368 6.80 -21.64 1.62
CA LEU A 368 7.63 -21.19 0.49
C LEU A 368 9.11 -21.50 0.68
N GLY A 369 9.58 -21.71 1.91
CA GLY A 369 10.96 -22.16 2.19
C GLY A 369 11.34 -23.50 1.53
N LYS A 370 10.34 -24.31 1.13
CA LYS A 370 10.53 -25.55 0.36
C LYS A 370 10.89 -25.31 -1.11
N ILE A 371 10.59 -24.12 -1.64
CA ILE A 371 10.84 -23.74 -3.03
C ILE A 371 12.31 -23.34 -3.21
N ASP A 372 12.81 -22.45 -2.34
CA ASP A 372 14.18 -21.96 -2.37
C ASP A 372 14.58 -21.42 -0.98
N PRO A 373 15.83 -21.63 -0.50
CA PRO A 373 16.32 -21.09 0.76
C PRO A 373 16.18 -19.57 0.91
N TYR A 374 16.05 -18.85 -0.21
CA TYR A 374 15.71 -17.43 -0.22
C TYR A 374 14.47 -17.11 0.61
N PHE A 375 13.40 -17.90 0.54
CA PHE A 375 12.17 -17.61 1.29
C PHE A 375 12.34 -17.78 2.80
N VAL A 376 13.25 -18.66 3.23
CA VAL A 376 13.63 -18.77 4.65
C VAL A 376 14.32 -17.49 5.09
N LYS A 377 15.29 -17.01 4.31
CA LYS A 377 15.99 -15.75 4.56
C LYS A 377 15.03 -14.55 4.54
N LEU A 378 14.09 -14.52 3.59
CA LEU A 378 13.09 -13.47 3.49
C LEU A 378 12.18 -13.44 4.72
N ALA A 379 11.72 -14.60 5.19
CA ALA A 379 10.94 -14.69 6.42
C ALA A 379 11.71 -14.19 7.65
N ASP A 380 12.99 -14.55 7.79
CA ASP A 380 13.84 -14.03 8.87
C ASP A 380 14.03 -12.50 8.76
N ALA A 381 14.13 -11.97 7.54
CA ALA A 381 14.18 -10.53 7.28
C ALA A 381 12.85 -9.83 7.60
N MET A 382 11.69 -10.47 7.34
CA MET A 382 10.37 -9.96 7.73
C MET A 382 10.25 -9.81 9.25
N VAL A 383 10.74 -10.78 10.02
CA VAL A 383 10.79 -10.69 11.49
C VAL A 383 11.73 -9.56 11.93
N THR A 384 12.96 -9.54 11.40
CA THR A 384 13.95 -8.50 11.70
C THR A 384 13.43 -7.09 11.36
N TRP A 385 12.66 -6.96 10.29
CA TRP A 385 12.01 -5.72 9.89
C TRP A 385 11.00 -5.24 10.94
N ILE A 386 10.14 -6.13 11.46
CA ILE A 386 9.18 -5.77 12.52
C ILE A 386 9.92 -5.38 13.81
N GLU A 387 10.96 -6.11 14.20
CA GLU A 387 11.76 -5.76 15.38
C GLU A 387 12.40 -4.37 15.23
N ALA A 388 13.02 -4.09 14.08
CA ALA A 388 13.59 -2.79 13.78
C ALA A 388 12.53 -1.68 13.73
N TRP A 389 11.34 -2.01 13.20
CA TRP A 389 10.22 -1.08 13.12
C TRP A 389 9.75 -0.67 14.51
N ASP A 390 9.50 -1.64 15.39
CA ASP A 390 8.99 -1.38 16.74
C ASP A 390 10.04 -0.69 17.63
N GLU A 391 11.34 -0.97 17.44
CA GLU A 391 12.42 -0.26 18.13
C GLU A 391 12.49 1.23 17.75
N LEU A 392 12.35 1.55 16.46
CA LEU A 392 12.36 2.93 16.00
C LEU A 392 11.02 3.63 16.19
N ASN A 393 9.93 2.88 16.32
CA ASN A 393 8.57 3.38 16.40
C ASN A 393 7.81 2.75 17.58
N PRO A 394 8.30 2.97 18.81
CA PRO A 394 7.65 2.42 19.98
C PRO A 394 6.22 2.94 20.06
N SER A 395 5.27 2.06 20.36
CA SER A 395 3.89 2.48 20.61
C SER A 395 3.82 3.38 21.85
N ASP A 396 2.85 4.29 21.89
CA ASP A 396 2.65 5.20 23.03
C ASP A 396 2.50 4.43 24.37
N ALA A 397 2.01 3.19 24.33
CA ALA A 397 1.91 2.30 25.48
C ALA A 397 3.28 1.88 26.04
N VAL A 398 4.29 1.68 25.19
CA VAL A 398 5.67 1.32 25.60
C VAL A 398 6.41 2.54 26.13
N VAL A 399 6.20 3.72 25.54
CA VAL A 399 6.76 5.00 26.01
C VAL A 399 6.22 5.37 27.39
N ALA A 400 4.92 5.16 27.63
CA ALA A 400 4.30 5.35 28.94
C ALA A 400 4.85 4.39 30.02
N ALA A 401 5.11 3.13 29.66
CA ALA A 401 5.68 2.13 30.58
C ALA A 401 7.17 2.38 30.92
N GLY A 402 7.94 2.96 29.99
CA GLY A 402 9.33 3.35 30.21
C GLY A 402 9.50 4.52 31.17
N ASN A 403 8.63 5.53 31.06
CA ASN A 403 8.65 6.72 31.93
C ASN A 403 8.17 6.42 33.36
N GLY A 404 7.43 5.34 33.59
CA GLY A 404 7.01 4.88 34.92
C GLY A 404 8.10 4.21 35.75
N LYS A 405 9.26 3.86 35.17
CA LYS A 405 10.39 3.23 35.87
C LYS A 405 11.52 4.17 36.27
N ALA A 406 11.45 5.46 35.90
CA ALA A 406 12.48 6.45 36.20
C ALA A 406 12.25 7.24 37.50
N ALA A 407 11.17 6.97 38.25
CA ALA A 407 10.86 7.63 39.52
C ALA A 407 10.86 6.64 40.70
N ALA A 408 11.98 5.92 40.88
CA ALA A 408 12.28 5.23 42.14
C ALA A 408 13.77 4.89 42.21
N LYS A 409 14.61 5.88 42.50
CA LYS A 409 15.80 5.74 43.34
C LYS A 409 16.30 7.09 43.83
#